data_AF-T1AJA5-F1
#
_entry.id   AF-T1AJA5-F1
#
_cell.length_a   1.000
_cell.length_b   1.000
_cell.length_c   1.000
_cell.angle_alpha   90.00
_cell.angle_beta   90.00
_cell.angle_gamma   90.00
#
_symmetry.space_group_name_H-M   'P 1'
#
loop_
_entity.id
_entity.type
_entity.pdbx_description
1 polymer ?
#
loop_
_entity_poly.entity_id
_entity_poly.type
_entity_poly.pdbx_seq_one_letter_code
_entity_poly.pdbx_strand_id
1 'polypeptide(L)'
;SGDRSALQEDRYLFLEALMAARTALHLSYIAEDAAQGSARNPAAPLAELLAFLDDAHGLTGSAAPRPWRVQHALQPFAAVYFEQADATWQPDPALRSFAAAYVEAGGPSHAPAGAAPLLLPRAGLPAPALDADASSLAQLRAFLRKPAQATARQMLGITLPEIDDDAAGDEPLAPRTEPRQRVPAQLLAHALAQGHTELPTRAPEWLARSG
;
A
#
# COMPACT_ATOMS: atom_id res chain seq x y z
N SER A 1 -6.05 -12.40 -51.82
CA SER A 1 -5.52 -11.35 -50.93
C SER A 1 -4.99 -12.06 -49.71
N GLY A 2 -3.67 -12.08 -49.51
CA GLY A 2 -3.02 -12.81 -48.42
C GLY A 2 -3.30 -12.09 -47.11
N ASP A 3 -4.23 -12.64 -46.33
CA ASP A 3 -4.62 -12.10 -45.04
C ASP A 3 -3.53 -12.45 -44.02
N ARG A 4 -2.69 -11.47 -43.69
CA ARG A 4 -1.68 -11.60 -42.64
C ARG A 4 -2.42 -11.58 -41.31
N SER A 5 -2.59 -12.76 -40.72
CA SER A 5 -3.08 -12.83 -39.34
C SER A 5 -1.95 -12.41 -38.39
N ALA A 6 -2.21 -11.40 -37.55
CA ALA A 6 -1.26 -10.93 -36.54
C ALA A 6 -0.73 -12.09 -35.66
N LEU A 7 -1.58 -13.09 -35.38
CA LEU A 7 -1.19 -14.29 -34.65
C LEU A 7 -0.10 -15.11 -35.35
N GLN A 8 -0.16 -15.25 -36.67
CA GLN A 8 0.88 -15.96 -37.42
C GLN A 8 2.19 -15.16 -37.49
N GLU A 9 2.09 -13.83 -37.58
CA GLU A 9 3.25 -12.93 -37.52
C GLU A 9 3.95 -13.02 -36.15
N ASP A 10 3.20 -12.96 -35.04
CA ASP A 10 3.75 -13.09 -33.68
C ASP A 10 4.45 -14.44 -33.46
N ARG A 11 3.86 -15.53 -33.97
CA ARG A 11 4.48 -16.87 -33.92
C ARG A 11 5.78 -16.92 -34.69
N TYR A 12 5.80 -16.29 -35.87
CA TYR A 12 7.00 -16.23 -36.69
C TYR A 12 8.11 -15.40 -36.02
N LEU A 13 7.77 -14.25 -35.41
CA LEU A 13 8.71 -13.45 -34.63
C LEU A 13 9.29 -14.22 -33.43
N PHE A 14 8.48 -15.01 -32.72
CA PHE A 14 8.97 -15.87 -31.64
C PHE A 14 9.99 -16.91 -32.15
N LEU A 15 9.71 -17.52 -33.30
CA LEU A 15 10.63 -18.47 -33.92
C LEU A 15 11.92 -17.79 -34.39
N GLU A 16 11.83 -16.59 -34.97
CA GLU A 16 13.01 -15.81 -35.33
C GLU A 16 13.89 -15.50 -34.11
N ALA A 17 13.29 -15.09 -32.99
CA ALA A 17 14.02 -14.86 -31.74
C ALA A 17 14.72 -16.14 -31.24
N LEU A 18 14.04 -17.29 -31.32
CA LEU A 18 14.60 -18.60 -30.96
C LEU A 18 15.80 -18.97 -31.84
N MET A 19 15.71 -18.75 -33.17
CA MET A 19 16.79 -19.06 -34.12
C MET A 19 17.94 -18.05 -34.08
N ALA A 20 17.66 -16.81 -33.72
CA ALA A 20 18.65 -15.73 -33.66
C ALA A 20 19.54 -15.84 -32.41
N ALA A 21 19.02 -16.41 -31.31
CA ALA A 21 19.78 -16.63 -30.09
C ALA A 21 20.99 -17.57 -30.36
N ARG A 22 22.21 -17.08 -30.06
CA ARG A 22 23.45 -17.84 -30.30
C ARG A 22 23.99 -18.53 -29.06
N THR A 23 23.91 -17.85 -27.92
CA THR A 23 24.52 -18.31 -26.66
C THR A 23 23.46 -18.66 -25.62
N ALA A 24 22.47 -17.78 -25.43
CA ALA A 24 21.38 -17.98 -24.49
C ALA A 24 20.11 -17.30 -24.99
N LEU A 25 18.97 -17.88 -24.66
CA LEU A 25 17.64 -17.30 -24.85
C LEU A 25 16.99 -17.17 -23.48
N HIS A 26 16.64 -15.94 -23.09
CA HIS A 26 15.95 -15.65 -21.83
C HIS A 26 14.50 -15.27 -22.11
N LEU A 27 13.56 -16.05 -21.58
CA LEU A 27 12.13 -15.84 -21.74
C LEU A 27 11.50 -15.72 -20.35
N SER A 28 10.64 -14.73 -20.18
CA SER A 28 9.91 -14.49 -18.93
C SER A 28 8.44 -14.26 -19.19
N TYR A 29 7.59 -14.73 -18.28
CA TYR A 29 6.15 -14.45 -18.29
C TYR A 29 5.64 -14.33 -16.86
N ILE A 30 4.50 -13.65 -16.69
CA ILE A 30 3.84 -13.52 -15.39
C ILE A 30 2.95 -14.75 -15.20
N ALA A 31 3.34 -15.64 -14.29
CA ALA A 31 2.65 -16.91 -14.04
C ALA A 31 1.50 -16.80 -13.02
N GLU A 32 1.41 -15.70 -12.27
CA GLU A 32 0.45 -15.52 -11.19
C GLU A 32 0.00 -14.05 -11.09
N ASP A 33 -1.27 -13.84 -10.77
CA ASP A 33 -1.80 -12.51 -10.47
C ASP A 33 -1.30 -12.03 -9.10
N ALA A 34 -0.64 -10.87 -9.05
CA ALA A 34 -0.04 -10.36 -7.82
C ALA A 34 -1.06 -9.99 -6.72
N ALA A 35 -2.33 -9.75 -7.06
CA ALA A 35 -3.37 -9.38 -6.10
C ALA A 35 -4.18 -10.60 -5.64
N GLN A 36 -4.49 -11.51 -6.57
CA GLN A 36 -5.39 -12.64 -6.30
C GLN A 36 -4.69 -13.98 -6.13
N GLY A 37 -3.43 -14.09 -6.54
CA GLY A 37 -2.69 -15.35 -6.56
C GLY A 37 -3.18 -16.37 -7.60
N SER A 38 -4.01 -15.93 -8.56
CA SER A 38 -4.56 -16.82 -9.58
C SER A 38 -3.52 -17.12 -10.67
N ALA A 39 -3.44 -18.40 -11.08
CA ALA A 39 -2.49 -18.84 -12.09
C ALA A 39 -2.81 -18.24 -13.47
N ARG A 40 -1.76 -17.87 -14.20
CA ARG A 40 -1.82 -17.35 -15.57
C ARG A 40 -1.02 -18.23 -16.51
N ASN A 41 -1.62 -18.52 -17.66
CA ASN A 41 -0.96 -19.30 -18.70
C ASN A 41 0.05 -18.45 -19.47
N PRO A 42 1.19 -19.04 -19.89
CA PRO A 42 2.10 -18.40 -20.81
C PRO A 42 1.44 -18.18 -22.18
N ALA A 43 2.04 -17.33 -23.00
CA ALA A 43 1.66 -17.18 -24.40
C ALA A 43 1.80 -18.53 -25.14
N ALA A 44 0.94 -18.78 -26.13
CA ALA A 44 0.87 -20.08 -26.83
C ALA A 44 2.23 -20.58 -27.38
N PRO A 45 3.08 -19.76 -28.04
CA PRO A 45 4.38 -20.22 -28.53
C PRO A 45 5.33 -20.65 -27.39
N LEU A 46 5.28 -19.96 -26.25
CA LEU A 46 6.05 -20.33 -25.08
C LEU A 46 5.51 -21.62 -24.44
N ALA A 47 4.19 -21.79 -24.38
CA ALA A 47 3.56 -23.02 -23.90
C ALA A 47 3.97 -24.24 -24.74
N GLU A 48 3.98 -24.09 -26.07
CA GLU A 48 4.42 -25.13 -27.02
C GLU A 48 5.91 -25.45 -26.85
N LEU A 49 6.78 -24.43 -26.70
CA LEU A 49 8.20 -24.64 -26.43
C LEU A 49 8.41 -25.41 -25.12
N LEU A 50 7.69 -25.05 -24.06
CA LEU A 50 7.79 -25.76 -22.77
C LEU A 50 7.33 -27.21 -22.88
N ALA A 51 6.25 -27.48 -23.61
CA ALA A 51 5.78 -28.85 -23.85
C ALA A 51 6.79 -29.65 -24.68
N PHE A 52 7.39 -29.04 -25.70
CA PHE A 52 8.46 -29.66 -26.49
C PHE A 52 9.68 -30.01 -25.64
N LEU A 53 10.11 -29.12 -24.74
CA LEU A 53 11.22 -29.39 -23.82
C LEU A 53 10.90 -30.51 -22.84
N ASP A 54 9.68 -30.54 -22.28
CA ASP A 54 9.24 -31.63 -21.40
C ASP A 54 9.28 -32.98 -22.14
N ASP A 55 8.81 -33.05 -23.39
CA ASP A 55 8.86 -34.27 -24.21
C ASP A 55 10.29 -34.70 -24.56
N ALA A 56 11.11 -33.76 -25.07
CA ALA A 56 12.49 -34.02 -25.47
C ALA A 56 13.38 -34.53 -24.31
N HIS A 57 13.04 -34.18 -23.08
CA HIS A 57 13.75 -34.62 -21.87
C HIS A 57 13.03 -35.74 -21.10
N GLY A 58 11.93 -36.30 -21.61
CA GLY A 58 11.19 -37.38 -20.95
C GLY A 58 10.54 -36.96 -19.63
N LEU A 59 10.22 -35.68 -19.48
CA LEU A 59 9.59 -35.07 -18.30
C LEU A 59 8.07 -34.87 -18.46
N THR A 60 7.49 -35.25 -19.60
CA THR A 60 6.04 -35.20 -19.83
C THR A 60 5.29 -35.94 -18.72
N GLY A 61 4.42 -35.23 -17.99
CA GLY A 61 3.66 -35.77 -16.85
C GLY A 61 4.49 -36.03 -15.58
N SER A 62 5.78 -35.69 -15.57
CA SER A 62 6.66 -35.82 -14.41
C SER A 62 6.54 -34.63 -13.47
N ALA A 63 6.68 -34.89 -12.17
CA ALA A 63 6.81 -33.88 -11.12
C ALA A 63 8.27 -33.41 -10.91
N ALA A 64 9.23 -33.95 -11.68
CA ALA A 64 10.62 -33.54 -11.57
C ALA A 64 10.81 -32.04 -11.87
N PRO A 65 11.79 -31.39 -11.20
CA PRO A 65 12.09 -29.98 -11.45
C PRO A 65 12.58 -29.78 -12.88
N ARG A 66 12.17 -28.67 -13.51
CA ARG A 66 12.63 -28.30 -14.86
C ARG A 66 13.87 -27.44 -14.73
N PRO A 67 15.06 -27.88 -15.22
CA PRO A 67 16.30 -27.11 -15.06
C PRO A 67 16.29 -25.79 -15.86
N TRP A 68 15.42 -25.65 -16.86
CA TRP A 68 15.24 -24.42 -17.64
C TRP A 68 14.16 -23.48 -17.07
N ARG A 69 13.56 -23.80 -15.91
CA ARG A 69 12.49 -23.01 -15.31
C ARG A 69 12.89 -22.51 -13.94
N VAL A 70 12.92 -21.19 -13.80
CA VAL A 70 13.17 -20.50 -12.53
C VAL A 70 11.90 -19.75 -12.13
N GLN A 71 11.44 -19.96 -10.91
CA GLN A 71 10.30 -19.22 -10.35
C GLN A 71 10.81 -18.11 -9.45
N HIS A 72 10.60 -16.87 -9.88
CA HIS A 72 10.98 -15.68 -9.14
C HIS A 72 9.97 -15.36 -8.03
N ALA A 73 10.48 -14.96 -6.86
CA ALA A 73 9.68 -14.43 -5.77
C ALA A 73 9.03 -13.09 -6.14
N LEU A 74 7.82 -12.85 -5.61
CA LEU A 74 7.01 -11.67 -5.91
C LEU A 74 7.69 -10.34 -5.50
N GLN A 75 8.39 -10.34 -4.37
CA GLN A 75 9.03 -9.15 -3.84
C GLN A 75 10.51 -9.09 -4.25
N PRO A 76 11.01 -7.93 -4.71
CA PRO A 76 12.40 -7.79 -5.14
C PRO A 76 13.41 -7.90 -3.98
N PHE A 77 12.94 -7.73 -2.75
CA PHE A 77 13.69 -7.92 -1.52
C PHE A 77 13.44 -9.30 -0.88
N ALA A 78 12.92 -10.28 -1.61
CA ALA A 78 12.79 -11.63 -1.04
C ALA A 78 14.15 -12.20 -0.64
N ALA A 79 14.23 -12.82 0.54
CA ALA A 79 15.48 -13.34 1.11
C ALA A 79 16.21 -14.31 0.17
N VAL A 80 15.46 -15.11 -0.59
CA VAL A 80 16.00 -16.07 -1.58
C VAL A 80 16.98 -15.43 -2.57
N TYR A 81 16.87 -14.13 -2.85
CA TYR A 81 17.77 -13.42 -3.76
C TYR A 81 19.12 -13.01 -3.15
N PHE A 82 19.26 -13.08 -1.83
CA PHE A 82 20.41 -12.60 -1.06
C PHE A 82 21.04 -13.70 -0.19
N GLU A 83 20.55 -14.93 -0.29
CA GLU A 83 21.11 -16.08 0.42
C GLU A 83 22.57 -16.32 0.02
N GLN A 84 23.39 -16.64 1.01
CA GLN A 84 24.78 -17.05 0.81
C GLN A 84 24.87 -18.57 0.97
N ALA A 85 25.70 -19.19 0.15
CA ALA A 85 25.99 -20.61 0.30
C ALA A 85 26.71 -20.85 1.64
N ASP A 86 26.33 -21.91 2.35
CA ASP A 86 27.01 -22.39 3.54
C ASP A 86 27.29 -23.90 3.43
N ALA A 87 27.72 -24.54 4.52
CA ALA A 87 28.04 -25.97 4.54
C ALA A 87 26.80 -26.87 4.35
N THR A 88 25.59 -26.34 4.53
CA THR A 88 24.32 -27.06 4.55
C THR A 88 23.37 -26.69 3.40
N TRP A 89 23.55 -25.51 2.80
CA TRP A 89 22.66 -24.97 1.79
C TRP A 89 23.43 -24.32 0.64
N GLN A 90 23.01 -24.62 -0.59
CA GLN A 90 23.47 -23.94 -1.80
C GLN A 90 22.28 -23.25 -2.46
N PRO A 91 22.25 -21.91 -2.50
CA PRO A 91 21.19 -21.18 -3.16
C PRO A 91 21.27 -21.35 -4.68
N ASP A 92 20.12 -21.25 -5.36
CA ASP A 92 20.05 -21.29 -6.82
C ASP A 92 20.79 -20.08 -7.41
N PRO A 93 21.85 -20.28 -8.23
CA PRO A 93 22.59 -19.18 -8.82
C PRO A 93 21.73 -18.27 -9.72
N ALA A 94 20.60 -18.76 -10.24
CA ALA A 94 19.66 -17.97 -11.02
C ALA A 94 18.83 -17.01 -10.15
N LEU A 95 18.71 -17.27 -8.85
CA LEU A 95 18.00 -16.44 -7.88
C LEU A 95 19.00 -15.58 -7.11
N ARG A 96 19.69 -14.67 -7.81
CA ARG A 96 20.58 -13.69 -7.18
C ARG A 96 20.23 -12.27 -7.59
N SER A 97 20.15 -11.37 -6.61
CA SER A 97 19.99 -9.94 -6.84
C SER A 97 21.30 -9.20 -6.59
N PHE A 98 21.57 -8.21 -7.44
CA PHE A 98 22.71 -7.27 -7.29
C PHE A 98 22.26 -5.90 -6.78
N ALA A 99 20.97 -5.73 -6.48
CA ALA A 99 20.42 -4.47 -6.01
C ALA A 99 20.71 -4.27 -4.52
N ALA A 100 21.80 -3.56 -4.22
CA ALA A 100 22.25 -3.29 -2.85
C ALA A 100 21.18 -2.65 -1.95
N ALA A 101 20.28 -1.84 -2.53
CA ALA A 101 19.19 -1.18 -1.81
C ALA A 101 18.23 -2.17 -1.11
N TYR A 102 18.15 -3.41 -1.58
CA TYR A 102 17.24 -4.42 -1.03
C TYR A 102 17.91 -5.37 -0.03
N VAL A 103 19.21 -5.25 0.21
CA VAL A 103 19.93 -6.15 1.13
C VAL A 103 19.42 -6.00 2.57
N GLU A 104 19.21 -4.77 3.03
CA GLU A 104 18.68 -4.49 4.38
C GLU A 104 17.20 -4.90 4.53
N ALA A 105 16.43 -4.84 3.44
CA ALA A 105 15.03 -5.20 3.43
C ALA A 105 14.80 -6.72 3.29
N GLY A 106 15.74 -7.41 2.64
CA GLY A 106 15.64 -8.84 2.31
C GLY A 106 16.51 -9.76 3.13
N GLY A 107 17.42 -9.22 3.97
CA GLY A 107 18.10 -10.02 4.97
C GLY A 107 17.09 -10.71 5.90
N PRO A 108 17.44 -11.86 6.51
CA PRO A 108 16.65 -12.43 7.59
C PRO A 108 16.57 -11.36 8.69
N SER A 109 15.46 -10.63 8.69
CA SER A 109 15.17 -9.61 9.68
C SER A 109 15.00 -10.36 10.99
N HIS A 110 16.09 -10.43 11.76
CA HIS A 110 16.09 -10.91 13.14
C HIS A 110 15.40 -9.88 14.06
N ALA A 111 14.75 -8.85 13.50
CA ALA A 111 13.75 -8.10 14.23
C ALA A 111 12.60 -9.08 14.53
N PRO A 112 12.38 -9.45 15.80
CA PRO A 112 11.29 -10.37 16.13
C PRO A 112 9.99 -9.79 15.58
N ALA A 113 9.21 -10.60 14.87
CA ALA A 113 7.87 -10.25 14.41
C ALA A 113 7.08 -9.71 15.63
N GLY A 114 6.88 -8.39 15.67
CA GLY A 114 6.28 -7.69 16.82
C GLY A 114 7.13 -6.57 17.43
N ALA A 115 8.41 -6.43 17.07
CA ALA A 115 9.20 -5.24 17.39
C ALA A 115 8.86 -4.11 16.43
N ALA A 116 7.61 -3.65 16.43
CA ALA A 116 7.39 -2.25 16.09
C ALA A 116 8.31 -1.44 17.03
N PRO A 117 9.13 -0.50 16.53
CA PRO A 117 9.83 0.41 17.43
C PRO A 117 8.75 1.06 18.26
N LEU A 118 8.66 0.70 19.54
CA LEU A 118 7.76 1.36 20.46
C LEU A 118 8.21 2.83 20.44
N LEU A 119 7.41 3.68 19.79
CA LEU A 119 7.64 5.14 19.73
C LEU A 119 7.61 5.76 21.13
N LEU A 120 7.12 5.01 22.11
CA LEU A 120 7.11 5.38 23.51
C LEU A 120 8.36 4.83 24.20
N PRO A 121 9.16 5.68 24.86
CA PRO A 121 10.26 5.23 25.68
C PRO A 121 9.74 4.20 26.70
N ARG A 122 10.45 3.09 26.86
CA ARG A 122 10.13 2.08 27.89
C ARG A 122 10.20 2.65 29.31
N ALA A 123 10.93 3.74 29.49
CA ALA A 123 11.01 4.54 30.72
C ALA A 123 9.78 5.42 30.99
N GLY A 124 8.78 5.41 30.11
CA GLY A 124 7.62 6.31 30.16
C GLY A 124 7.92 7.66 29.51
N LEU A 125 6.87 8.46 29.32
CA LEU A 125 6.99 9.82 28.81
C LEU A 125 7.28 10.79 29.97
N PRO A 126 8.13 11.82 29.77
CA PRO A 126 8.44 12.80 30.81
C PRO A 126 7.18 13.57 31.19
N ALA A 127 6.79 13.59 32.47
CA ALA A 127 5.55 14.25 32.92
C ALA A 127 5.39 15.64 32.29
N PRO A 128 4.20 15.97 31.73
CA PRO A 128 4.01 17.28 31.14
C PRO A 128 4.21 18.34 32.22
N ALA A 129 4.92 19.42 31.88
CA ALA A 129 4.98 20.61 32.72
C ALA A 129 3.60 21.26 32.72
N LEU A 130 2.72 20.77 33.60
CA LEU A 130 1.42 21.36 33.84
C LEU A 130 1.63 22.52 34.80
N ASP A 131 1.58 23.74 34.29
CA ASP A 131 1.35 24.90 35.13
C ASP A 131 -0.10 24.81 35.64
N ALA A 132 -0.25 24.32 36.87
CA ALA A 132 -1.54 24.11 37.53
C ALA A 132 -2.34 25.41 37.65
N ASP A 133 -1.65 26.55 37.73
CA ASP A 133 -2.25 27.89 37.84
C ASP A 133 -2.61 28.53 36.49
N ALA A 134 -2.20 27.95 35.36
CA ALA A 134 -2.38 28.54 34.02
C ALA A 134 -3.17 27.66 33.03
N SER A 135 -3.58 26.46 33.43
CA SER A 135 -4.28 25.51 32.56
C SER A 135 -5.75 25.90 32.37
N SER A 136 -6.15 26.25 31.14
CA SER A 136 -7.54 26.64 30.84
C SER A 136 -8.47 25.42 30.72
N LEU A 137 -9.75 25.59 31.07
CA LEU A 137 -10.79 24.57 30.85
C LEU A 137 -10.86 24.11 29.38
N ALA A 138 -10.54 25.01 28.44
CA ALA A 138 -10.47 24.71 27.02
C ALA A 138 -9.35 23.71 26.69
N GLN A 139 -8.17 23.84 27.32
CA GLN A 139 -7.05 22.90 27.17
C GLN A 139 -7.40 21.53 27.74
N LEU A 140 -8.02 21.46 28.93
CA LEU A 140 -8.47 20.20 29.53
C LEU A 140 -9.51 19.51 28.64
N ARG A 141 -10.49 20.25 28.13
CA ARG A 141 -11.51 19.71 27.20
C ARG A 141 -10.88 19.20 25.91
N ALA A 142 -9.91 19.91 25.35
CA ALA A 142 -9.20 19.47 24.15
C ALA A 142 -8.39 18.18 24.39
N PHE A 143 -7.71 18.09 25.54
CA PHE A 143 -6.98 16.89 25.97
C PHE A 143 -7.92 15.69 26.12
N LEU A 144 -9.00 15.82 26.90
CA LEU A 144 -9.94 14.73 27.14
C LEU A 144 -10.63 14.23 25.86
N ARG A 145 -10.81 15.09 24.85
CA ARG A 145 -11.37 14.68 23.56
C ARG A 145 -10.40 13.87 22.71
N LYS A 146 -9.10 14.16 22.77
CA LYS A 146 -8.06 13.51 21.95
C LYS A 146 -6.76 13.33 22.75
N PRO A 147 -6.74 12.45 23.77
CA PRO A 147 -5.62 12.38 24.72
C PRO A 147 -4.32 11.94 24.05
N ALA A 148 -4.36 10.91 23.20
CA ALA A 148 -3.16 10.44 22.48
C ALA A 148 -2.53 11.54 21.59
N GLN A 149 -3.36 12.34 20.92
CA GLN A 149 -2.89 13.46 20.09
C GLN A 149 -2.29 14.58 20.94
N ALA A 150 -2.93 14.91 22.07
CA ALA A 150 -2.42 15.92 22.99
C ALA A 150 -1.09 15.49 23.62
N THR A 151 -0.97 14.23 24.06
CA THR A 151 0.28 13.61 24.54
C THR A 151 1.38 13.66 23.48
N ALA A 152 1.10 13.26 22.24
CA ALA A 152 2.07 13.31 21.15
C ALA A 152 2.54 14.75 20.87
N ARG A 153 1.63 15.72 20.89
CA ARG A 153 1.96 17.14 20.69
C ARG A 153 2.77 17.74 21.85
N GLN A 154 2.32 17.52 23.08
CA GLN A 154 2.90 18.15 24.27
C GLN A 154 4.19 17.49 24.73
N MET A 155 4.28 16.16 24.63
CA MET A 155 5.38 15.39 25.21
C MET A 155 6.40 14.94 24.17
N LEU A 156 5.99 14.75 22.91
CA LEU A 156 6.86 14.31 21.82
C LEU A 156 7.11 15.39 20.76
N GLY A 157 6.42 16.55 20.83
CA GLY A 157 6.50 17.59 19.81
C GLY A 157 5.95 17.15 18.44
N ILE A 158 5.21 16.04 18.38
CA ILE A 158 4.70 15.46 17.15
C ILE A 158 3.37 16.11 16.80
N THR A 159 3.36 16.87 15.72
CA THR A 159 2.14 17.36 15.06
C THR A 159 2.05 16.71 13.69
N LEU A 160 1.05 15.85 13.48
CA LEU A 160 0.68 15.46 12.13
C LEU A 160 -0.16 16.61 11.57
N PRO A 161 0.29 17.30 10.51
CA PRO A 161 -0.60 18.20 9.78
C PRO A 161 -1.77 17.36 9.28
N GLU A 162 -2.99 17.87 9.44
CA GLU A 162 -4.10 17.35 8.67
C GLU A 162 -3.74 17.64 7.21
N ILE A 163 -3.47 16.58 6.45
CA ILE A 163 -3.41 16.69 5.00
C ILE A 163 -4.85 16.98 4.61
N ASP A 164 -5.12 18.20 4.15
CA ASP A 164 -6.42 18.53 3.55
C ASP A 164 -6.61 17.57 2.38
N ASP A 165 -7.43 16.53 2.57
CA ASP A 165 -7.89 15.64 1.50
C ASP A 165 -8.90 16.33 0.55
N ASP A 166 -9.10 17.64 0.71
CA ASP A 166 -10.03 18.46 -0.09
C ASP A 166 -9.40 19.04 -1.37
N ALA A 167 -8.43 18.33 -1.96
CA ALA A 167 -8.07 18.51 -3.37
C ALA A 167 -8.83 17.51 -4.25
N ALA A 168 -10.13 17.31 -4.00
CA ALA A 168 -11.00 16.74 -5.02
C ALA A 168 -11.11 17.76 -6.15
N GLY A 169 -10.45 17.50 -7.28
CA GLY A 169 -10.46 18.34 -8.48
C GLY A 169 -11.81 18.45 -9.22
N ASP A 170 -12.91 18.17 -8.53
CA ASP A 170 -14.26 18.44 -9.03
C ASP A 170 -14.68 19.82 -8.54
N GLU A 171 -14.84 20.75 -9.47
CA GLU A 171 -15.50 22.02 -9.22
C GLU A 171 -16.88 21.75 -8.57
N PRO A 172 -17.13 22.20 -7.33
CA PRO A 172 -18.33 21.83 -6.62
C PRO A 172 -19.56 22.48 -7.28
N LEU A 173 -20.35 21.68 -8.00
CA LEU A 173 -21.61 22.10 -8.65
C LEU A 173 -22.72 22.53 -7.65
N ALA A 174 -22.46 22.43 -6.35
CA ALA A 174 -23.30 22.99 -5.30
C ALA A 174 -22.43 23.39 -4.10
N PRO A 175 -22.79 24.46 -3.36
CA PRO A 175 -22.06 24.86 -2.17
C PRO A 175 -22.15 23.74 -1.12
N ARG A 176 -21.09 22.95 -1.01
CA ARG A 176 -20.84 22.11 0.17
C ARG A 176 -20.53 23.05 1.31
N THR A 177 -21.59 23.46 1.99
CA THR A 177 -21.41 23.94 3.35
C THR A 177 -21.12 22.72 4.22
N GLU A 178 -20.34 22.93 5.27
CA GLU A 178 -20.41 22.16 6.51
C GLU A 178 -21.47 22.85 7.40
N PRO A 179 -22.82 22.72 7.23
CA PRO A 179 -23.76 23.51 8.03
C PRO A 179 -24.57 22.65 9.00
N ARG A 180 -24.35 21.34 9.11
CA ARG A 180 -25.24 20.54 9.97
C ARG A 180 -25.02 20.81 11.45
N GLN A 181 -23.85 21.30 11.85
CA GLN A 181 -23.56 21.59 13.26
C GLN A 181 -23.65 23.09 13.62
N ARG A 182 -23.45 24.00 12.66
CA ARG A 182 -23.49 25.46 12.95
C ARG A 182 -24.90 25.99 13.09
N VAL A 183 -25.82 25.63 12.20
CA VAL A 183 -27.19 26.15 12.22
C VAL A 183 -27.96 25.73 13.48
N PRO A 184 -27.98 24.44 13.88
CA PRO A 184 -28.66 24.04 15.12
C PRO A 184 -28.03 24.67 16.37
N ALA A 185 -26.70 24.78 16.42
CA ALA A 185 -26.01 25.40 17.55
C ALA A 185 -26.32 26.91 17.67
N GLN A 186 -26.40 27.61 16.54
CA GLN A 186 -26.76 29.03 16.52
C GLN A 186 -28.24 29.25 16.85
N LEU A 187 -29.15 28.41 16.36
CA LEU A 187 -30.57 28.44 16.72
C LEU A 187 -30.76 28.21 18.22
N LEU A 188 -30.07 27.21 18.78
CA LEU A 188 -30.10 26.92 20.22
C LEU A 188 -29.55 28.08 21.04
N ALA A 189 -28.39 28.63 20.65
CA ALA A 189 -27.79 29.77 21.35
C ALA A 189 -28.70 31.02 21.32
N HIS A 190 -29.34 31.28 20.19
CA HIS A 190 -30.28 32.40 20.03
C HIS A 190 -31.55 32.22 20.88
N ALA A 191 -32.14 31.02 20.87
CA ALA A 191 -33.31 30.70 21.69
C ALA A 191 -33.01 30.86 23.20
N LEU A 192 -31.87 30.32 23.65
CA LEU A 192 -31.42 30.45 25.04
C LEU A 192 -31.16 31.92 25.44
N ALA A 193 -30.56 32.72 24.55
CA ALA A 193 -30.32 34.15 24.79
C ALA A 193 -31.62 34.96 24.94
N GLN A 194 -32.72 34.50 24.33
CA GLN A 194 -34.05 35.10 24.45
C GLN A 194 -34.89 34.47 25.58
N GLY A 195 -34.32 33.53 26.34
CA GLY A 195 -35.02 32.85 27.44
C GLY A 195 -36.04 31.80 27.00
N HIS A 196 -35.99 31.36 25.73
CA HIS A 196 -36.88 30.34 25.21
C HIS A 196 -36.35 28.93 25.52
N THR A 197 -37.22 28.05 26.00
CA THR A 197 -36.94 26.64 26.27
C THR A 197 -37.33 25.72 25.10
N GLU A 198 -38.03 26.25 24.11
CA GLU A 198 -38.42 25.54 22.89
C GLU A 198 -37.76 26.20 21.67
N LEU A 199 -37.41 25.38 20.69
CA LEU A 199 -36.88 25.89 19.42
C LEU A 199 -37.99 26.62 18.66
N PRO A 200 -37.69 27.76 18.02
CA PRO A 200 -38.69 28.51 17.27
C PRO A 200 -39.21 27.68 16.10
N THR A 201 -40.53 27.59 15.97
CA THR A 201 -41.21 26.88 14.86
C THR A 201 -41.07 27.58 13.51
N ARG A 202 -40.58 28.83 13.52
CA ARG A 202 -40.23 29.62 12.33
C ARG A 202 -38.76 29.99 12.36
N ALA A 203 -38.10 29.93 11.20
CA ALA A 203 -36.71 30.33 11.07
C ALA A 203 -36.52 31.82 11.45
N PRO A 204 -35.55 32.16 12.32
CA PRO A 204 -35.27 33.54 12.68
C PRO A 204 -34.68 34.32 11.50
N GLU A 205 -34.90 35.64 11.47
CA GLU A 205 -34.54 36.49 10.32
C GLU A 205 -33.06 36.44 9.93
N TRP A 206 -32.16 36.25 10.89
CA TRP A 206 -30.73 36.15 10.61
C TRP A 206 -30.39 34.89 9.79
N LEU A 207 -31.15 33.80 9.94
CA LEU A 207 -31.02 32.58 9.16
C LEU A 207 -31.56 32.75 7.74
N ALA A 208 -32.59 33.58 7.57
CA ALA A 208 -33.12 33.94 6.25
C ALA A 208 -32.18 34.83 5.43
N ARG A 209 -31.22 35.50 6.08
CA ARG A 209 -30.23 36.39 5.45
C ARG A 209 -28.88 35.72 5.18
N SER A 210 -28.70 34.45 5.58
CA SER A 210 -27.45 33.69 5.40
C SER A 210 -27.44 32.82 4.14
N GLY A 211 -28.34 33.09 3.18
CA GLY A 211 -28.39 32.42 1.87
C GLY A 211 -27.54 33.13 0.83
#